data_AF-A0A8H5FRP6-F1
#
_entry.id   AF-A0A8H5FRP6-F1
#
_cell.length_a   1.000
_cell.length_b   1.000
_cell.length_c   1.000
_cell.angle_alpha   90.00
_cell.angle_beta   90.00
_cell.angle_gamma   90.00
#
_symmetry.space_group_name_H-M   'P 1'
#
loop_
_entity.id
_entity.type
_entity.pdbx_description
1 polymer ?
#
loop_
_entity_poly.entity_id
_entity_poly.type
_entity_poly.pdbx_seq_one_letter_code
_entity_poly.pdbx_strand_id
1 'polypeptide(L)'
;MSQPTPYLVGMICSYRHLQLIAEHNLSEDDISSAYDDHLLALNRFFYESRFHQIIFPARDDAPPTQRGLHFYAYLVIPSSDGKPPEPVPHETVEVLRDFLAGFSSEAQKELATIKFGLMRWPKYYAVPSWLYDDMYEYISRFSSDATHSLVETLSDGSD
;
A
#
# COMPACT_ATOMS: atom_id res chain seq x y z
N MET A 1 -21.52 -0.30 -24.57
CA MET A 1 -20.38 0.22 -23.79
C MET A 1 -20.00 -0.86 -22.79
N SER A 2 -18.72 -1.26 -22.76
CA SER A 2 -18.21 -2.16 -21.71
C SER A 2 -18.28 -1.44 -20.36
N GLN A 3 -18.64 -2.16 -19.29
CA GLN A 3 -18.56 -1.61 -17.94
C GLN A 3 -17.09 -1.35 -17.57
N PRO A 4 -16.75 -0.20 -16.95
CA PRO A 4 -15.40 0.06 -16.49
C PRO A 4 -14.90 -1.01 -15.53
N THR A 5 -13.65 -1.41 -15.65
CA THR A 5 -13.00 -2.36 -14.74
C THR A 5 -12.45 -1.61 -13.53
N PRO A 6 -12.87 -1.93 -12.30
CA PRO A 6 -12.35 -1.26 -11.11
C PRO A 6 -10.96 -1.75 -10.73
N TYR A 7 -10.10 -0.81 -10.32
CA TYR A 7 -8.77 -1.05 -9.75
C TYR A 7 -8.66 -0.41 -8.37
N LEU A 8 -8.11 -1.15 -7.43
CA LEU A 8 -7.59 -0.71 -6.15
C LEU A 8 -6.24 -0.01 -6.33
N VAL A 9 -6.11 1.15 -5.71
CA VAL A 9 -4.84 1.85 -5.50
C VAL A 9 -4.43 1.68 -4.05
N GLY A 10 -3.15 1.45 -3.84
CA GLY A 10 -2.66 1.16 -2.50
C GLY A 10 -1.15 1.25 -2.35
N MET A 11 -0.72 0.95 -1.14
CA MET A 11 0.67 0.83 -0.73
C MET A 11 1.01 -0.63 -0.47
N ILE A 12 2.21 -1.04 -0.89
CA ILE A 12 2.79 -2.33 -0.58
C ILE A 12 3.63 -2.14 0.68
N CYS A 13 3.15 -2.70 1.78
CA CYS A 13 3.69 -2.52 3.11
C CYS A 13 4.29 -3.81 3.63
N SER A 14 5.43 -3.73 4.31
CA SER A 14 5.86 -4.81 5.20
C SER A 14 4.99 -4.79 6.47
N TYR A 15 5.02 -5.87 7.27
CA TYR A 15 4.41 -5.85 8.60
C TYR A 15 4.90 -4.68 9.45
N ARG A 16 6.21 -4.37 9.37
CA ARG A 16 6.81 -3.27 10.12
C ARG A 16 6.29 -1.90 9.68
N HIS A 17 6.04 -1.68 8.39
CA HIS A 17 5.38 -0.46 7.94
C HIS A 17 3.97 -0.34 8.53
N LEU A 18 3.21 -1.43 8.56
CA LEU A 18 1.86 -1.44 9.13
C LEU A 18 1.87 -1.23 10.64
N GLN A 19 2.87 -1.77 11.34
CA GLN A 19 3.10 -1.50 12.76
C GLN A 19 3.28 0.01 13.01
N LEU A 20 4.18 0.66 12.29
CA LEU A 20 4.40 2.11 12.42
C LEU A 20 3.13 2.92 12.15
N ILE A 21 2.37 2.53 11.14
CA ILE A 21 1.10 3.18 10.81
C ILE A 21 0.09 3.00 11.95
N ALA A 22 -0.02 1.80 12.50
CA ALA A 22 -0.90 1.51 13.63
C ALA A 22 -0.51 2.32 14.87
N GLU A 23 0.77 2.28 15.27
CA GLU A 23 1.30 3.02 16.43
C GLU A 23 1.13 4.55 16.29
N HIS A 24 1.09 5.07 15.07
CA HIS A 24 0.83 6.48 14.81
C HIS A 24 -0.65 6.85 14.90
N ASN A 25 -1.56 5.97 14.46
CA ASN A 25 -2.98 6.29 14.30
C ASN A 25 -3.88 5.78 15.43
N LEU A 26 -3.45 4.76 16.16
CA LEU A 26 -4.25 4.04 17.15
C LEU A 26 -3.69 4.21 18.55
N SER A 27 -4.56 4.12 19.55
CA SER A 27 -4.12 4.06 20.95
C SER A 27 -3.55 2.67 21.29
N GLU A 28 -2.76 2.58 22.36
CA GLU A 28 -2.27 1.29 22.87
C GLU A 28 -3.43 0.35 23.25
N ASP A 29 -4.53 0.90 23.77
CA ASP A 29 -5.73 0.13 24.13
C ASP A 29 -6.40 -0.48 22.88
N ASP A 30 -6.47 0.26 21.77
CA ASP A 30 -7.03 -0.24 20.52
C ASP A 30 -6.20 -1.42 19.98
N ILE A 31 -4.87 -1.30 20.01
CA ILE A 31 -3.93 -2.33 19.58
C ILE A 31 -4.03 -3.56 20.49
N SER A 32 -4.04 -3.36 21.81
CA SER A 32 -4.14 -4.45 22.78
C SER A 32 -5.47 -5.20 22.67
N SER A 33 -6.57 -4.49 22.39
CA SER A 33 -7.89 -5.11 22.15
C SER A 33 -7.93 -6.02 20.92
N ALA A 34 -6.95 -5.87 20.02
CA ALA A 34 -6.73 -6.69 18.85
C ALA A 34 -5.66 -7.77 19.08
N TYR A 35 -5.38 -8.15 20.34
CA TYR A 35 -4.37 -9.14 20.72
C TYR A 35 -2.96 -8.78 20.23
N ASP A 36 -2.64 -7.48 20.23
CA ASP A 36 -1.39 -6.91 19.72
C ASP A 36 -1.12 -7.17 18.23
N ASP A 37 -2.14 -7.61 17.48
CA ASP A 37 -2.11 -7.72 16.02
C ASP A 37 -2.44 -6.37 15.38
N HIS A 38 -1.41 -5.72 14.84
CA HIS A 38 -1.50 -4.37 14.29
C HIS A 38 -2.33 -4.32 13.00
N LEU A 39 -2.41 -5.43 12.24
CA LEU A 39 -3.20 -5.51 11.02
C LEU A 39 -4.68 -5.64 11.37
N LEU A 40 -5.00 -6.47 12.37
CA LEU A 40 -6.34 -6.61 12.89
C LEU A 40 -6.83 -5.28 13.48
N ALA A 41 -5.99 -4.60 14.26
CA ALA A 41 -6.30 -3.29 14.84
C ALA A 41 -6.60 -2.25 13.76
N LEU A 42 -5.74 -2.12 12.74
CA LEU A 42 -5.95 -1.18 11.62
C LEU A 42 -7.22 -1.46 10.83
N ASN A 43 -7.46 -2.72 10.44
CA ASN A 43 -8.66 -3.07 9.70
C ASN A 43 -9.94 -2.82 10.52
N ARG A 44 -9.89 -3.09 11.83
CA ARG A 44 -11.01 -2.79 12.74
C ARG A 44 -11.25 -1.28 12.84
N PHE A 45 -10.20 -0.49 12.99
CA PHE A 45 -10.27 0.97 12.99
C PHE A 45 -10.89 1.50 11.69
N PHE A 46 -10.44 1.05 10.52
CA PHE A 46 -11.01 1.46 9.24
C PHE A 46 -12.50 1.15 9.14
N TYR A 47 -12.91 -0.03 9.61
CA TYR A 47 -14.32 -0.44 9.64
C TYR A 47 -15.15 0.46 10.57
N GLU A 48 -14.68 0.69 11.79
CA GLU A 48 -15.38 1.49 12.81
C GLU A 48 -15.44 2.98 12.42
N SER A 49 -14.37 3.52 11.86
CA SER A 49 -14.29 4.89 11.34
C SER A 49 -14.96 5.08 9.98
N ARG A 50 -15.46 4.00 9.35
CA ARG A 50 -16.06 4.00 8.01
C ARG A 50 -15.13 4.56 6.92
N PHE A 51 -13.83 4.35 7.09
CA PHE A 51 -12.88 4.63 6.03
C PHE A 51 -12.98 3.56 4.95
N HIS A 52 -12.89 3.98 3.70
CA HIS A 52 -12.88 3.07 2.54
C HIS A 52 -11.47 2.52 2.32
N GLN A 53 -10.87 1.99 3.39
CA GLN A 53 -9.51 1.48 3.43
C GLN A 53 -9.53 0.02 3.91
N ILE A 54 -8.62 -0.80 3.39
CA ILE A 54 -8.48 -2.21 3.81
C ILE A 54 -7.06 -2.69 3.58
N ILE A 55 -6.54 -3.48 4.52
CA ILE A 55 -5.28 -4.19 4.36
C ILE A 55 -5.59 -5.63 3.98
N PHE A 56 -5.11 -6.03 2.81
CA PHE A 56 -5.19 -7.42 2.37
C PHE A 56 -4.09 -8.24 3.05
N PRO A 57 -4.42 -9.47 3.51
CA PRO A 57 -3.42 -10.36 4.07
C PRO A 57 -2.38 -10.74 3.01
N ALA A 58 -1.16 -11.02 3.48
CA ALA A 58 -0.13 -11.61 2.63
C ALA A 58 -0.61 -12.97 2.11
N ARG A 59 -0.24 -13.35 0.89
CA ARG A 59 -0.57 -14.67 0.37
C ARG A 59 0.31 -15.74 0.99
N ASP A 60 -0.29 -16.90 1.24
CA ASP A 60 0.45 -18.11 1.61
C ASP A 60 1.31 -18.65 0.45
N ASP A 61 0.91 -18.40 -0.80
CA ASP A 61 1.61 -18.83 -2.02
C ASP A 61 2.48 -17.74 -2.66
N ALA A 62 2.76 -16.63 -1.95
CA ALA A 62 3.68 -15.61 -2.43
C ALA A 62 5.11 -16.16 -2.64
N PRO A 63 5.82 -15.71 -3.68
CA PRO A 63 7.26 -15.91 -3.82
C PRO A 63 8.01 -15.51 -2.54
N PRO A 64 9.13 -16.17 -2.19
CA PRO A 64 9.84 -15.92 -0.94
C PRO A 64 10.20 -14.45 -0.69
N THR A 65 10.52 -13.70 -1.74
CA THR A 65 10.86 -12.26 -1.69
C THR A 65 9.69 -11.34 -1.36
N GLN A 66 8.47 -11.87 -1.38
CA GLN A 66 7.22 -11.13 -1.20
C GLN A 66 6.37 -11.68 -0.05
N ARG A 67 6.86 -12.72 0.64
CA ARG A 67 6.24 -13.20 1.88
C ARG A 67 6.35 -12.12 2.95
N GLY A 68 5.24 -11.82 3.62
CA GLY A 68 5.15 -10.75 4.62
C GLY A 68 4.92 -9.34 4.04
N LEU A 69 4.66 -9.24 2.72
CA LEU A 69 4.14 -8.01 2.12
C LEU A 69 2.61 -8.02 2.11
N HIS A 70 2.04 -6.88 2.46
CA HIS A 70 0.62 -6.62 2.56
C HIS A 70 0.23 -5.48 1.63
N PHE A 71 -0.99 -5.53 1.10
CA PHE A 71 -1.50 -4.44 0.28
C PHE A 71 -2.48 -3.61 1.10
N TYR A 72 -2.09 -2.38 1.44
CA TYR A 72 -2.98 -1.37 2.00
C TYR A 72 -3.69 -0.68 0.85
N ALA A 73 -4.98 -0.96 0.66
CA ALA A 73 -5.83 -0.26 -0.30
C ALA A 73 -6.48 1.00 0.30
N TYR A 74 -6.53 2.11 -0.46
CA TYR A 74 -7.17 3.36 -0.02
C TYR A 74 -8.03 4.05 -1.08
N LEU A 75 -8.03 3.60 -2.33
CA LEU A 75 -8.81 4.22 -3.41
C LEU A 75 -9.23 3.17 -4.45
N VAL A 76 -10.38 3.40 -5.09
CA VAL A 76 -10.85 2.65 -6.26
C VAL A 76 -10.90 3.56 -7.48
N ILE A 77 -10.25 3.18 -8.57
CA ILE A 77 -10.24 3.89 -9.85
C ILE A 77 -10.90 3.03 -10.93
N PRO A 78 -11.86 3.55 -11.70
CA PRO A 78 -12.41 2.85 -12.85
C PRO A 78 -11.50 2.96 -14.08
N SER A 79 -11.29 1.85 -14.78
CA SER A 79 -10.61 1.79 -16.08
C SER A 79 -11.60 1.50 -17.20
N SER A 80 -11.65 2.38 -18.20
CA SER A 80 -12.56 2.27 -19.35
C SER A 80 -12.11 1.25 -20.40
N ASP A 81 -10.81 1.03 -20.53
CA ASP A 81 -10.21 0.10 -21.50
C ASP A 81 -9.86 -1.27 -20.88
N GLY A 82 -10.09 -1.42 -19.57
CA GLY A 82 -9.83 -2.64 -18.82
C GLY A 82 -8.36 -2.86 -18.47
N LYS A 83 -7.47 -1.90 -18.76
CA LYS A 83 -6.06 -1.94 -18.36
C LYS A 83 -5.87 -1.23 -17.02
N PRO A 84 -4.83 -1.58 -16.24
CA PRO A 84 -4.49 -0.80 -15.05
C PRO A 84 -4.29 0.67 -15.44
N PRO A 85 -4.86 1.63 -14.69
CA PRO A 85 -4.59 3.04 -14.96
C PRO A 85 -3.09 3.30 -14.82
N GLU A 86 -2.51 4.13 -15.69
CA GLU A 86 -1.12 4.51 -15.53
C GLU A 86 -0.98 5.36 -14.26
N PRO A 87 0.00 5.08 -13.39
CA PRO A 87 0.27 5.93 -12.25
C PRO A 87 0.69 7.29 -12.78
N VAL A 88 0.09 8.35 -12.26
CA VAL A 88 0.57 9.70 -12.50
C VAL A 88 1.69 9.96 -11.48
N PRO A 89 2.98 10.01 -11.89
CA PRO A 89 4.08 9.93 -10.93
C PRO A 89 4.10 11.10 -9.94
N HIS A 90 3.72 12.32 -10.38
CA HIS A 90 3.68 13.49 -9.51
C HIS A 90 2.59 13.40 -8.43
N GLU A 91 1.40 12.94 -8.78
CA GLU A 91 0.30 12.75 -7.81
C GLU A 91 0.67 11.71 -6.75
N THR A 92 1.37 10.65 -7.17
CA THR A 92 1.81 9.57 -6.26
C THR A 92 2.85 10.07 -5.26
N VAL A 93 3.77 10.92 -5.71
CA VAL A 93 4.81 11.53 -4.86
C VAL A 93 4.21 12.52 -3.86
N GLU A 94 3.25 13.35 -4.27
CA GLU A 94 2.57 14.28 -3.36
C GLU A 94 1.78 13.54 -2.29
N VAL A 95 1.02 12.50 -2.67
CA VAL A 95 0.30 11.65 -1.72
C VAL A 95 1.24 11.00 -0.71
N LEU A 96 2.40 10.49 -1.17
CA LEU A 96 3.39 9.92 -0.26
C LEU A 96 3.96 10.96 0.69
N ARG A 97 4.33 12.14 0.18
CA ARG A 97 4.90 13.22 1.00
C ARG A 97 3.92 13.64 2.10
N ASP A 98 2.66 13.85 1.73
CA ASP A 98 1.63 14.31 2.66
C ASP A 98 1.31 13.21 3.69
N PHE A 99 1.33 11.93 3.27
CA PHE A 99 1.24 10.79 4.18
C PHE A 99 2.40 10.75 5.18
N LEU A 100 3.64 10.95 4.71
CA LEU A 100 4.84 10.89 5.55
C LEU A 100 4.95 12.06 6.54
N ALA A 101 4.39 13.23 6.22
CA ALA A 101 4.51 14.44 7.03
C ALA A 101 3.95 14.31 8.46
N GLY A 102 3.03 13.36 8.70
CA GLY A 102 2.49 13.08 10.04
C GLY A 102 3.43 12.30 10.96
N PHE A 103 4.45 11.65 10.40
CA PHE A 103 5.31 10.70 11.12
C PHE A 103 6.59 11.35 11.65
N SER A 104 7.21 10.73 12.67
CA SER A 104 8.55 11.12 13.16
C SER A 104 9.62 10.91 12.08
N SER A 105 10.75 11.61 12.19
CA SER A 105 11.88 11.49 11.26
C SER A 105 12.38 10.06 11.07
N GLU A 106 12.37 9.27 12.13
CA GLU A 106 12.77 7.86 12.12
C GLU A 106 11.76 7.02 11.35
N ALA A 107 10.47 7.20 11.63
CA ALA A 107 9.40 6.48 10.93
C ALA A 107 9.32 6.89 9.45
N GLN A 108 9.56 8.17 9.13
CA GLN A 108 9.61 8.65 7.74
C GLN A 108 10.65 7.91 6.91
N LYS A 109 11.86 7.66 7.45
CA LYS A 109 12.91 6.92 6.74
C LYS A 109 12.49 5.50 6.42
N GLU A 110 11.81 4.84 7.35
CA GLU A 110 11.32 3.47 7.17
C GLU A 110 10.16 3.43 6.15
N LEU A 111 9.19 4.33 6.30
CA LEU A 111 8.03 4.45 5.42
C LEU A 111 8.36 4.97 4.01
N ALA A 112 9.47 5.70 3.82
CA ALA A 112 9.95 6.13 2.50
C ALA A 112 10.30 4.95 1.57
N THR A 113 10.45 3.73 2.10
CA THR A 113 10.68 2.52 1.31
C THR A 113 9.39 1.89 0.75
N ILE A 114 8.22 2.42 1.13
CA ILE A 114 6.92 1.96 0.63
C ILE A 114 6.84 2.13 -0.88
N LYS A 115 6.30 1.10 -1.54
CA LYS A 115 5.98 1.14 -2.96
C LYS A 115 4.49 1.31 -3.16
N PHE A 116 4.09 2.10 -4.14
CA PHE A 116 2.70 2.15 -4.58
C PHE A 116 2.41 1.01 -5.54
N GLY A 117 1.19 0.50 -5.46
CA GLY A 117 0.73 -0.57 -6.32
C GLY A 117 -0.72 -0.38 -6.75
N LEU A 118 -1.04 -1.01 -7.89
CA LEU A 118 -2.39 -1.15 -8.39
C LEU A 118 -2.77 -2.63 -8.34
N MET A 119 -4.00 -2.89 -7.95
CA MET A 119 -4.57 -4.22 -7.89
C MET A 119 -5.94 -4.15 -8.53
N ARG A 120 -6.29 -5.00 -9.49
CA ARG A 120 -7.68 -5.06 -9.98
C ARG A 120 -8.64 -5.44 -8.83
N TRP A 121 -9.71 -4.67 -8.64
CA TRP A 121 -10.69 -4.96 -7.58
C TRP A 121 -11.40 -6.29 -7.87
N PRO A 122 -11.48 -7.24 -6.91
CA PRO A 122 -12.08 -8.53 -7.19
C PRO A 122 -13.61 -8.43 -7.32
N LYS A 123 -14.18 -9.19 -8.26
CA LYS A 123 -15.56 -9.68 -8.15
C LYS A 123 -15.54 -10.86 -7.14
N TYR A 124 -15.72 -10.55 -5.85
CA TYR A 124 -16.02 -11.47 -4.72
C TYR A 124 -14.87 -12.24 -4.02
N TYR A 125 -14.99 -12.23 -2.67
CA TYR A 125 -14.46 -13.00 -1.52
C TYR A 125 -13.19 -13.87 -1.56
N ALA A 126 -12.60 -14.19 -2.72
CA ALA A 126 -11.28 -14.78 -2.81
C ALA A 126 -10.48 -13.96 -3.79
N VAL A 127 -9.34 -13.44 -3.34
CA VAL A 127 -8.44 -12.66 -4.18
C VAL A 127 -7.95 -13.58 -5.31
N PRO A 128 -8.32 -13.36 -6.58
CA PRO A 128 -8.04 -14.31 -7.64
C PRO A 128 -6.54 -14.34 -7.95
N SER A 129 -5.99 -15.53 -8.20
CA SER A 129 -4.54 -15.75 -8.30
C SER A 129 -3.83 -14.90 -9.36
N TRP A 130 -4.50 -14.62 -10.49
CA TRP A 130 -3.99 -13.76 -11.58
C TRP A 130 -3.71 -12.32 -11.14
N LEU A 131 -4.34 -11.87 -10.04
CA LEU A 131 -4.18 -10.53 -9.51
C LEU A 131 -2.78 -10.25 -8.98
N TYR A 132 -2.13 -11.29 -8.51
CA TYR A 132 -0.81 -11.19 -7.95
C TYR A 132 0.26 -11.29 -9.01
N ASP A 133 -0.01 -11.99 -10.11
CA ASP A 133 0.86 -12.01 -11.28
C ASP A 133 1.01 -10.58 -11.83
N ASP A 134 -0.09 -9.84 -11.95
CA ASP A 134 -0.08 -8.42 -12.35
C ASP A 134 0.67 -7.52 -11.34
N MET A 135 0.47 -7.74 -10.04
CA MET A 135 1.15 -6.98 -8.98
C MET A 135 2.66 -7.25 -8.97
N TYR A 136 3.08 -8.51 -9.16
CA TYR A 136 4.49 -8.90 -9.18
C TYR A 136 5.21 -8.44 -10.45
N GLU A 137 4.53 -8.51 -11.59
CA GLU A 137 5.02 -7.92 -12.83
C GLU A 137 5.25 -6.41 -12.66
N TYR A 138 4.31 -5.70 -12.04
CA TYR A 138 4.45 -4.28 -11.76
C TYR A 138 5.60 -3.96 -10.78
N ILE A 139 5.73 -4.70 -9.68
CA ILE A 139 6.83 -4.54 -8.71
C ILE A 139 8.20 -4.79 -9.36
N SER A 140 8.31 -5.82 -10.21
CA SER A 140 9.56 -6.15 -10.91
C SER A 140 10.01 -5.01 -11.83
N ARG A 141 9.06 -4.42 -12.59
CA ARG A 141 9.30 -3.26 -13.47
C ARG A 141 9.74 -2.02 -12.70
N PHE A 142 9.17 -1.76 -11.53
CA PHE A 142 9.58 -0.62 -10.70
C PHE A 142 10.91 -0.84 -9.99
N SER A 143 11.25 -2.10 -9.64
CA SER A 143 12.52 -2.43 -8.99
C SER A 143 13.74 -2.29 -9.90
N SER A 144 13.56 -2.41 -11.23
CA SER A 144 14.64 -2.21 -12.20
C SER A 144 14.94 -0.74 -12.49
N ASP A 145 13.95 0.14 -12.37
CA ASP A 145 14.06 1.49 -12.94
C ASP A 145 14.14 2.63 -11.89
N ALA A 146 13.57 2.46 -10.69
CA ALA A 146 13.32 3.62 -9.79
C ALA A 146 14.21 3.72 -8.55
N THR A 147 14.94 2.66 -8.18
CA THR A 147 15.66 2.65 -6.89
C THR A 147 16.88 3.58 -6.87
N HIS A 148 17.40 3.99 -8.04
CA HIS A 148 18.53 4.92 -8.11
C HIS A 148 18.12 6.41 -8.00
N SER A 149 16.88 6.78 -8.32
CA SER A 149 16.51 8.19 -8.48
C SER A 149 15.95 8.86 -7.22
N LEU A 150 15.26 8.13 -6.34
CA LEU A 150 14.56 8.73 -5.19
C LEU A 150 15.48 9.07 -4.01
N VAL A 151 16.60 8.35 -3.85
CA VAL A 151 17.57 8.60 -2.77
C VAL A 151 18.38 9.87 -3.05
N GLU A 152 18.73 10.14 -4.31
CA GLU A 152 19.50 11.33 -4.70
C GLU A 152 18.68 12.62 -4.55
N THR A 153 17.40 12.61 -4.95
CA THR A 153 16.55 13.82 -4.88
C THR A 153 16.23 14.27 -3.45
N LEU A 154 16.21 13.34 -2.47
CA LEU A 154 15.99 13.67 -1.07
C LEU A 154 17.27 14.13 -0.35
N SER A 155 18.45 13.88 -0.94
CA SER A 155 19.75 14.27 -0.38
C SER A 155 20.17 15.68 -0.78
N ASP A 156 19.75 16.16 -1.96
CA ASP A 156 20.13 17.47 -2.52
C ASP A 156 19.27 18.65 -2.02
N GLY A 157 18.27 18.39 -1.16
CA GLY A 157 17.37 19.41 -0.62
C GLY A 157 17.76 19.95 0.76
N SER A 158 18.95 19.60 1.28
CA SER A 158 19.43 20.00 2.60
C SER A 158 20.70 20.85 2.49
N ASP A 159 20.58 22.08 1.97
CA ASP A 159 21.53 23.18 2.16
C ASP A 159 20.78 24.44 2.65
#